data_AF-A0A4Y2UHG4-F1
#
_entry.id   AF-A0A4Y2UHG4-F1
#
_cell.length_a   1.000
_cell.length_b   1.000
_cell.length_c   1.000
_cell.angle_alpha   90.00
_cell.angle_beta   90.00
_cell.angle_gamma   90.00
#
_symmetry.space_group_name_H-M   'P 1'
#
loop_
_entity.id
_entity.type
_entity.pdbx_description
1 polymer ?
#
loop_
_entity_poly.entity_id
_entity_poly.type
_entity_poly.pdbx_seq_one_letter_code
_entity_poly.pdbx_strand_id
1 'polypeptide(L)'
;MVLPRVLQINVNHSRAGHGSAFVFAEEQNFDVVCVQDPYIIDGFPLGDALGNPVFSSKSCNLLVGDFNARPQIWGYGFEDHRGRVISEFISTNNFYICNRTDLGPTFVSSTGQSSPDLTLISSVHQHLLDFWWIDDKESLSDH
;
A
#
# COMPACT_ATOMS: atom_id res chain seq x y z
N MET A 1 5.54 3.79 23.63
CA MET A 1 5.15 2.70 22.71
C MET A 1 5.73 3.07 21.36
N VAL A 2 6.57 2.22 20.77
CA VAL A 2 7.10 2.45 19.42
C VAL A 2 6.05 1.90 18.46
N LEU A 3 5.62 2.71 17.50
CA LEU A 3 4.66 2.30 16.48
C LEU A 3 5.41 1.71 15.28
N PRO A 4 4.91 0.61 14.69
CA PRO A 4 5.61 -0.05 13.59
C PRO A 4 5.62 0.82 12.34
N ARG A 5 6.75 0.85 11.65
CA ARG A 5 6.93 1.50 10.34
C ARG A 5 6.59 0.49 9.26
N VAL A 6 5.63 0.84 8.41
CA VAL A 6 5.13 -0.05 7.35
C VAL A 6 5.44 0.57 5.99
N LEU A 7 6.07 -0.20 5.11
CA LEU A 7 6.28 0.15 3.69
C LEU A 7 5.21 -0.53 2.84
N GLN A 8 4.46 0.23 2.05
CA GLN A 8 3.63 -0.28 0.96
C GLN A 8 4.36 -0.05 -0.37
N ILE A 9 4.41 -1.05 -1.23
CA ILE A 9 4.90 -0.88 -2.60
C ILE A 9 4.22 -1.85 -3.56
N ASN A 10 3.83 -1.36 -4.74
CA ASN A 10 3.50 -2.22 -5.87
C ASN A 10 4.76 -2.45 -6.70
N VAL A 11 5.20 -3.70 -6.81
CA VAL A 11 6.40 -4.05 -7.59
C VAL A 11 6.05 -4.56 -8.99
N ASN A 12 4.76 -4.74 -9.33
CA ASN A 12 4.27 -5.17 -10.64
C ASN A 12 5.04 -6.38 -11.21
N HIS A 13 5.24 -7.40 -10.38
CA HIS A 13 6.03 -8.61 -10.65
C HIS A 13 7.52 -8.36 -11.01
N SER A 14 8.05 -7.16 -10.80
CA SER A 14 9.44 -6.82 -11.06
C SER A 14 10.38 -7.44 -10.02
N ARG A 15 11.29 -8.31 -10.46
CA ARG A 15 12.34 -8.85 -9.58
C ARG A 15 13.23 -7.74 -9.01
N ALA A 16 13.60 -6.77 -9.85
CA ALA A 16 14.45 -5.66 -9.44
C ALA A 16 13.73 -4.75 -8.43
N GLY A 17 12.47 -4.37 -8.72
CA GLY A 17 11.66 -3.55 -7.82
C GLY A 17 11.41 -4.25 -6.47
N HIS A 18 11.11 -5.55 -6.50
CA HIS A 18 10.94 -6.34 -5.27
C HIS A 18 12.23 -6.43 -4.44
N GLY A 19 13.39 -6.63 -5.08
CA GLY A 19 14.68 -6.61 -4.40
C GLY A 19 15.00 -5.23 -3.79
N SER A 20 14.82 -4.17 -4.57
CA SER A 20 15.03 -2.79 -4.11
C SER A 20 14.11 -2.42 -2.94
N ALA A 21 12.86 -2.90 -2.93
CA ALA A 21 11.94 -2.70 -1.82
C ALA A 21 12.47 -3.25 -0.50
N PHE A 22 13.08 -4.44 -0.50
CA PHE A 22 13.67 -5.02 0.71
C PHE A 22 14.92 -4.28 1.17
N VAL A 23 15.81 -3.93 0.24
CA VAL A 23 17.01 -3.13 0.56
C VAL A 23 16.60 -1.79 1.17
N PHE A 24 15.65 -1.11 0.54
CA PHE A 24 15.12 0.16 1.03
C PHE A 24 14.47 0.00 2.40
N ALA A 25 13.66 -1.05 2.60
CA ALA A 25 13.04 -1.33 3.89
C ALA A 25 14.09 -1.52 4.99
N GLU A 26 15.17 -2.26 4.72
CA GLU A 26 16.28 -2.49 5.63
C GLU A 26 17.03 -1.19 5.94
N GLU A 27 17.47 -0.46 4.91
CA GLU A 27 18.22 0.80 5.05
C GLU A 27 17.43 1.86 5.83
N GLN A 28 16.11 1.90 5.63
CA GLN A 28 15.25 2.85 6.31
C GLN A 28 14.70 2.34 7.64
N ASN A 29 14.98 1.10 8.05
CA ASN A 29 14.44 0.48 9.26
C ASN A 29 12.90 0.45 9.29
N PHE A 30 12.28 -0.09 8.23
CA PHE A 30 10.86 -0.46 8.26
C PHE A 30 10.67 -1.81 8.97
N ASP A 31 9.59 -1.93 9.75
CA ASP A 31 9.26 -3.14 10.50
C ASP A 31 8.47 -4.15 9.65
N VAL A 32 7.66 -3.66 8.70
CA VAL A 32 6.80 -4.49 7.85
C VAL A 32 6.82 -3.97 6.41
N VAL A 33 6.90 -4.88 5.44
CA VAL A 33 6.80 -4.56 4.01
C VAL A 33 5.58 -5.25 3.41
N CYS A 34 4.66 -4.46 2.86
CA CYS A 34 3.50 -4.91 2.10
C CYS A 34 3.82 -4.77 0.60
N VAL A 35 4.07 -5.91 -0.05
CA VAL A 35 4.38 -5.96 -1.48
C VAL A 35 3.15 -6.40 -2.27
N GLN A 36 2.66 -5.54 -3.17
CA GLN A 36 1.65 -5.89 -4.16
C GLN A 36 2.30 -6.41 -5.44
N ASP A 37 1.61 -7.37 -6.08
CA ASP A 37 2.05 -8.09 -7.28
C ASP A 37 3.49 -8.58 -7.12
N PRO A 38 3.78 -9.37 -6.06
CA PRO A 38 5.14 -9.76 -5.74
C PRO A 38 5.76 -10.54 -6.90
N TYR A 39 7.06 -10.36 -7.11
CA TYR A 39 7.86 -11.29 -7.90
C TYR A 39 7.83 -12.68 -7.24
N ILE A 40 7.50 -13.71 -8.02
CA ILE A 40 7.32 -15.09 -7.58
C ILE A 40 8.53 -15.94 -8.01
N ILE A 41 9.05 -16.75 -7.09
CA ILE A 41 10.09 -17.77 -7.30
C ILE A 41 9.51 -19.11 -6.85
N ASP A 42 9.47 -20.09 -7.76
CA ASP A 42 8.98 -21.46 -7.48
C ASP A 42 7.61 -21.52 -6.80
N GLY A 43 6.72 -20.57 -7.14
CA GLY A 43 5.37 -20.48 -6.58
C GLY A 43 5.26 -19.66 -5.29
N PHE A 44 6.37 -19.15 -4.76
CA PHE A 44 6.41 -18.35 -3.54
C PHE A 44 6.82 -16.90 -3.82
N PRO A 45 6.27 -15.89 -3.12
CA PRO A 45 6.79 -14.52 -3.15
C PRO A 45 8.27 -14.48 -2.78
N LEU A 46 9.04 -13.56 -3.39
CA LEU A 46 10.49 -13.40 -3.15
C LEU A 46 10.87 -13.42 -1.65
N GLY A 47 10.11 -12.74 -0.79
CA GLY A 47 10.37 -12.76 0.66
C GLY A 47 10.36 -14.16 1.26
N ASP A 48 9.30 -14.94 0.98
CA ASP A 48 9.13 -16.32 1.45
C ASP A 48 10.22 -17.25 0.87
N ALA A 49 10.52 -17.09 -0.43
CA ALA A 49 11.59 -17.83 -1.10
C ALA A 49 12.99 -17.57 -0.49
N LEU A 50 13.19 -16.42 0.17
CA LEU A 50 14.41 -16.06 0.88
C LEU A 50 14.36 -16.42 2.38
N GLY A 51 13.28 -17.03 2.86
CA GLY A 51 13.08 -17.40 4.25
C GLY A 51 12.62 -16.25 5.16
N ASN A 52 12.19 -15.12 4.59
CA ASN A 52 11.60 -14.04 5.38
C ASN A 52 10.17 -14.40 5.79
N PRO A 53 9.75 -14.10 7.04
CA PRO A 53 8.39 -14.34 7.47
C PRO A 53 7.37 -13.60 6.59
N VAL A 54 6.41 -14.33 6.04
CA VAL A 54 5.25 -13.75 5.34
C VAL A 54 4.00 -13.97 6.19
N PHE A 55 3.29 -12.88 6.46
CA PHE A 55 2.08 -12.88 7.26
C PHE A 55 0.85 -12.67 6.38
N SER A 56 -0.21 -13.42 6.63
CA SER A 56 -1.54 -13.15 6.09
C SER A 56 -2.50 -12.92 7.24
N SER A 57 -3.30 -11.85 7.17
CA SER A 57 -4.34 -11.59 8.16
C SER A 57 -5.63 -12.30 7.77
N LYS A 58 -6.19 -13.08 8.70
CA LYS A 58 -7.54 -13.66 8.54
C LYS A 58 -8.67 -12.70 8.92
N SER A 59 -8.35 -11.63 9.65
CA SER A 59 -9.33 -10.72 10.24
C SER A 59 -9.45 -9.39 9.48
N CYS A 60 -8.72 -9.22 8.36
CA CYS A 60 -8.76 -8.01 7.52
C CYS A 60 -8.66 -6.70 8.34
N ASN A 61 -7.81 -6.65 9.38
CA ASN A 61 -7.70 -5.45 10.21
C ASN A 61 -6.92 -4.30 9.55
N LEU A 62 -6.09 -4.65 8.57
CA LEU A 62 -5.28 -3.75 7.77
C LEU A 62 -5.34 -4.26 6.34
N LEU A 63 -5.65 -3.37 5.41
CA LEU A 63 -5.72 -3.67 3.99
C LEU A 63 -4.92 -2.60 3.24
N VAL A 64 -3.95 -3.06 2.44
CA VAL A 64 -2.91 -2.23 1.85
C VAL A 64 -2.76 -2.68 0.41
N GLY A 65 -2.80 -1.75 -0.55
CA GLY A 65 -2.58 -2.08 -1.95
C GLY A 65 -2.96 -0.97 -2.92
N ASP A 66 -2.58 -1.17 -4.16
CA ASP A 66 -3.05 -0.51 -5.36
C ASP A 66 -4.41 -1.11 -5.79
N PHE A 67 -5.46 -0.34 -5.54
CA PHE A 67 -6.84 -0.69 -5.87
C PHE A 67 -7.23 -0.28 -7.28
N ASN A 68 -6.41 0.53 -7.95
CA ASN A 68 -6.70 1.15 -9.24
C ASN A 68 -8.16 1.67 -9.32
N ALA A 69 -8.62 2.27 -8.23
CA ALA A 69 -9.98 2.78 -8.05
C ALA A 69 -9.93 4.30 -7.89
N ARG A 70 -10.99 4.99 -8.31
CA ARG A 70 -11.08 6.45 -8.21
C ARG A 70 -12.25 6.86 -7.30
N PRO A 71 -12.20 6.58 -5.99
CA PRO A 71 -13.29 6.96 -5.09
C PRO A 71 -13.26 8.46 -4.78
N GLN A 72 -14.43 9.11 -4.79
CA GLN A 72 -14.53 10.54 -4.47
C GLN A 72 -14.11 10.85 -3.02
N ILE A 73 -14.36 9.93 -2.09
CA ILE A 73 -13.95 10.03 -0.68
C ILE A 73 -12.43 10.12 -0.49
N TRP A 74 -11.66 9.90 -1.56
CA TRP A 74 -10.20 9.90 -1.61
C TRP A 74 -9.64 11.01 -2.54
N GLY A 75 -10.43 12.04 -2.82
CA GLY A 75 -9.95 13.25 -3.49
C GLY A 75 -10.04 13.27 -5.02
N TYR A 76 -10.62 12.25 -5.65
CA TYR A 76 -10.92 12.30 -7.08
C TYR A 76 -12.14 13.17 -7.40
N GLY A 77 -12.10 13.89 -8.53
CA GLY A 77 -13.21 14.74 -8.97
C GLY A 77 -14.44 13.96 -9.48
N PHE A 78 -14.29 12.66 -9.76
CA PHE A 78 -15.37 11.79 -10.20
C PHE A 78 -15.20 10.39 -9.61
N GLU A 79 -16.30 9.64 -9.50
CA GLU A 79 -16.29 8.28 -8.97
C GLU A 79 -16.55 7.24 -10.07
N ASP A 80 -15.60 6.33 -10.28
CA ASP A 80 -15.77 5.19 -11.18
C ASP A 80 -16.45 4.00 -10.49
N HIS A 81 -16.75 2.93 -11.25
CA HIS A 81 -17.39 1.74 -10.67
C HIS A 81 -16.54 1.12 -9.55
N ARG A 82 -15.22 1.05 -9.73
CA ARG A 82 -14.29 0.51 -8.73
C ARG A 82 -14.28 1.38 -7.47
N GLY A 83 -14.32 2.70 -7.64
CA GLY A 83 -14.49 3.71 -6.61
C GLY A 83 -15.73 3.47 -5.78
N ARG A 84 -16.90 3.27 -6.42
CA ARG A 84 -18.14 2.95 -5.70
C ARG A 84 -18.02 1.67 -4.87
N VAL A 85 -17.49 0.60 -5.47
CA VAL A 85 -17.33 -0.69 -4.77
C VAL A 85 -16.39 -0.56 -3.56
N ILE A 86 -15.27 0.16 -3.70
CA ILE A 86 -14.35 0.32 -2.57
C ILE A 86 -14.91 1.26 -1.50
N SER A 87 -15.62 2.32 -1.89
CA SER A 87 -16.34 3.22 -0.98
C SER A 87 -17.39 2.46 -0.15
N GLU A 88 -18.17 1.59 -0.79
CA GLU A 88 -19.16 0.73 -0.12
C GLU A 88 -18.48 -0.29 0.80
N PHE A 89 -17.37 -0.91 0.36
CA PHE A 89 -16.60 -1.82 1.18
C PHE A 89 -16.04 -1.14 2.44
N ILE A 90 -15.43 0.05 2.30
CA ILE A 90 -14.85 0.82 3.40
C ILE A 90 -15.93 1.15 4.44
N SER A 91 -17.07 1.67 3.98
CA SER A 91 -18.17 2.08 4.86
C SER A 91 -18.84 0.88 5.55
N THR A 92 -19.12 -0.20 4.81
CA THR A 92 -19.81 -1.40 5.35
C THR A 92 -18.95 -2.16 6.38
N ASN A 93 -17.63 -2.15 6.21
CA ASN A 93 -16.71 -2.89 7.07
C ASN A 93 -16.02 -2.02 8.14
N ASN A 94 -16.45 -0.75 8.29
CA ASN A 94 -15.89 0.20 9.24
C ASN A 94 -14.36 0.37 9.11
N PHE A 95 -13.87 0.64 7.90
CA PHE A 95 -12.48 1.00 7.68
C PHE A 95 -12.27 2.52 7.76
N TYR A 96 -11.14 2.89 8.33
CA TYR A 96 -10.55 4.23 8.28
C TYR A 96 -9.54 4.28 7.13
N ILE A 97 -9.59 5.35 6.34
CA ILE A 97 -8.63 5.60 5.26
C ILE A 97 -7.40 6.28 5.86
N CYS A 98 -6.28 5.59 5.87
CA CYS A 98 -5.05 6.10 6.47
C CYS A 98 -4.40 7.19 5.63
N ASN A 99 -4.56 7.12 4.31
CA ASN A 99 -3.78 7.99 3.47
C ASN A 99 -4.17 9.47 3.56
N ARG A 100 -3.26 10.33 3.12
CA ARG A 100 -3.41 11.77 3.08
C ARG A 100 -3.29 12.37 1.68
N THR A 101 -4.41 12.87 1.14
CA THR A 101 -4.46 13.45 -0.21
C THR A 101 -3.65 14.74 -0.36
N ASP A 102 -3.33 15.41 0.74
CA ASP A 102 -2.53 16.64 0.76
C ASP A 102 -1.02 16.39 0.68
N LEU A 103 -0.57 15.13 0.76
CA LEU A 103 0.84 14.75 0.61
C LEU A 103 1.25 14.45 -0.84
N GLY A 104 0.31 14.44 -1.78
CA GLY A 104 0.56 14.22 -3.20
C GLY A 104 0.02 12.90 -3.76
N PRO A 105 0.31 12.60 -5.04
CA PRO A 105 -0.09 11.36 -5.70
C PRO A 105 0.78 10.17 -5.29
N THR A 106 0.20 8.98 -5.23
CA THR A 106 0.96 7.71 -5.03
C THR A 106 1.38 7.06 -6.35
N PHE A 107 1.05 7.68 -7.48
CA PHE A 107 1.43 7.26 -8.81
C PHE A 107 1.71 8.48 -9.69
N VAL A 108 2.91 8.57 -10.24
CA VAL A 108 3.38 9.63 -11.12
C VAL A 108 4.02 9.01 -12.35
N SER A 109 3.43 9.25 -13.51
CA SER A 109 3.98 8.82 -14.81
C SER A 109 4.13 10.00 -15.76
N SER A 110 4.78 9.76 -16.90
CA SER A 110 4.85 10.72 -18.01
C SER A 110 3.48 11.19 -18.55
N THR A 111 2.42 10.41 -18.29
CA THR A 111 1.07 10.66 -18.83
C THR A 111 0.12 11.29 -17.83
N GLY A 112 0.50 11.39 -16.55
CA GLY A 112 -0.34 11.95 -15.50
C GLY A 112 -0.03 11.40 -14.12
N GLN A 113 -0.80 11.89 -13.15
CA GLN A 113 -0.66 11.58 -11.73
C GLN A 113 -2.00 11.09 -11.15
N SER A 114 -1.93 10.14 -10.23
CA SER A 114 -3.10 9.59 -9.53
C SER A 114 -2.71 9.00 -8.17
N SER A 115 -3.69 8.60 -7.37
CA SER A 115 -3.49 7.90 -6.09
C SER A 115 -4.29 6.60 -6.07
N PRO A 116 -3.89 5.57 -6.84
CA PRO A 116 -4.61 4.30 -6.88
C PRO A 116 -4.35 3.43 -5.63
N ASP A 117 -3.30 3.73 -4.88
CA ASP A 117 -2.91 3.07 -3.63
C ASP A 117 -3.78 3.52 -2.45
N LEU A 118 -4.27 2.56 -1.66
CA LEU A 118 -4.94 2.80 -0.38
C LEU A 118 -4.31 1.99 0.74
N THR A 119 -4.21 2.64 1.89
CA THR A 119 -3.94 2.00 3.17
C THR A 119 -5.18 2.17 4.03
N LEU A 120 -5.83 1.08 4.39
CA LEU A 120 -7.07 1.03 5.15
C LEU A 120 -6.84 0.27 6.46
N ILE A 121 -7.23 0.86 7.58
CA ILE A 121 -7.18 0.20 8.89
C ILE A 121 -8.58 0.09 9.47
N SER A 122 -8.90 -1.01 10.15
CA SER A 122 -10.18 -1.11 10.86
C SER A 122 -10.30 0.07 11.84
N SER A 123 -11.47 0.72 11.86
CA SER A 123 -11.69 1.94 12.64
C SER A 123 -11.43 1.75 14.14
N VAL A 124 -11.59 0.53 14.65
CA VAL A 124 -11.29 0.22 16.07
C VAL A 124 -9.79 0.33 16.38
N HIS A 125 -8.93 0.15 15.37
CA HIS A 125 -7.47 0.21 15.48
C HIS A 125 -6.89 1.54 14.94
N GLN A 126 -7.70 2.50 14.49
CA GLN A 126 -7.21 3.76 13.91
C GLN A 126 -6.27 4.54 14.85
N HIS A 127 -6.45 4.37 16.16
CA HIS A 127 -5.62 5.00 17.19
C HIS A 127 -4.17 4.48 17.24
N LEU A 128 -3.88 3.37 16.54
CA LEU A 128 -2.52 2.83 16.38
C LEU A 128 -1.76 3.50 15.24
N LEU A 129 -2.44 4.28 14.38
CA LEU A 129 -1.80 5.01 13.30
C LEU A 129 -1.19 6.31 13.85
N ASP A 130 0.15 6.42 13.83
CA ASP A 130 0.85 7.67 14.17
C ASP A 130 0.76 8.67 13.02
N PHE A 131 1.28 8.25 11.87
CA PHE A 131 1.41 9.06 10.67
C PHE A 131 1.39 8.17 9.44
N TRP A 132 0.91 8.73 8.33
CA TRP A 132 0.99 8.14 7.01
C TRP A 132 1.57 9.18 6.06
N TRP A 133 2.52 8.76 5.22
CA TRP A 133 3.17 9.64 4.25
C TRP A 133 3.55 8.89 2.99
N ILE A 134 3.80 9.66 1.93
CA ILE A 134 4.37 9.20 0.68
C ILE A 134 5.88 9.45 0.78
N ASP A 135 6.67 8.40 0.56
CA ASP A 135 8.13 8.54 0.49
C ASP A 135 8.50 9.07 -0.89
N ASP A 136 9.30 10.13 -0.97
CA ASP A 136 9.69 10.80 -2.21
C ASP A 136 10.96 10.19 -2.82
N LYS A 137 11.48 9.12 -2.23
CA LYS A 137 12.66 8.42 -2.73
C LYS A 137 12.33 7.56 -3.95
N GLU A 138 13.27 7.59 -4.90
CA GLU A 138 13.20 6.83 -6.15
C GLU A 138 13.02 5.33 -5.87
N SER A 139 11.88 4.80 -6.30
CA SER A 139 11.51 3.40 -6.19
C SER A 139 11.84 2.60 -7.45
N LEU A 140 12.29 3.25 -8.53
CA LEU A 140 12.39 2.71 -9.90
C LEU A 140 11.03 2.28 -10.46
N SER A 141 9.95 2.82 -9.91
CA SER A 141 8.56 2.62 -10.30
C SER A 141 7.91 3.98 -10.52
N ASP A 142 6.80 3.99 -11.26
CA ASP A 142 5.90 5.15 -11.31
C ASP A 142 5.14 5.33 -9.97
N HIS A 143 5.24 4.38 -9.03
CA HIS A 143 4.69 4.44 -7.66
C HIS A 143 5.70 4.90 -6.62
#